data_AF-A0A7X9AT12-F1
#
_entry.id   AF-A0A7X9AT12-F1
#
_cell.length_a   1.000
_cell.length_b   1.000
_cell.length_c   1.000
_cell.angle_alpha   90.00
_cell.angle_beta   90.00
_cell.angle_gamma   90.00
#
_symmetry.space_group_name_H-M   'P 1'
#
loop_
_entity.id
_entity.type
_entity.pdbx_description
1 polymer ?
#
loop_
_entity_poly.entity_id
_entity_poly.type
_entity_poly.pdbx_seq_one_letter_code
_entity_poly.pdbx_strand_id
1 'polypeptide(L)'
;MELFMELKLFSGSTHPQLAKAIAAELGIPLGAVELGHFPGGETFVKCTEQIRDADVFIVQPTCCPPNESIMELLIMLDAARRASCGRITAV
;
A
#
# COMPACT_ATOMS: atom_id res chain seq x y z
N MET A 1 -7.25 21.01 10.70
CA MET A 1 -7.52 19.71 10.05
C MET A 1 -6.91 19.82 8.67
N GLU A 2 -5.75 19.22 8.44
CA GLU A 2 -5.12 19.25 7.11
C GLU A 2 -6.09 18.61 6.11
N LEU A 3 -6.46 19.35 5.05
CA LEU A 3 -7.19 18.77 3.92
C LEU A 3 -6.18 17.90 3.15
N PHE A 4 -6.30 16.59 3.25
CA PHE A 4 -5.60 15.69 2.33
C PHE A 4 -6.16 15.90 0.92
N MET A 5 -5.27 16.00 -0.07
CA MET A 5 -5.68 16.37 -1.44
C MET A 5 -6.40 15.24 -2.17
N GLU A 6 -6.05 13.98 -1.90
CA GLU A 6 -6.59 12.82 -2.60
C GLU A 6 -6.52 11.57 -1.72
N LEU A 7 -7.56 10.71 -1.75
CA LEU A 7 -7.54 9.40 -1.12
C LEU A 7 -6.90 8.39 -2.08
N LYS A 8 -5.89 7.65 -1.60
CA LYS A 8 -5.19 6.62 -2.36
C LYS A 8 -5.29 5.28 -1.65
N LEU A 9 -5.68 4.24 -2.37
CA LEU A 9 -5.82 2.88 -1.83
C LEU A 9 -4.84 1.94 -2.51
N PHE A 10 -3.93 1.36 -1.74
CA PHE A 10 -2.96 0.36 -2.20
C PHE A 10 -3.28 -1.01 -1.62
N SER A 11 -2.75 -2.04 -2.27
CA SER A 11 -2.80 -3.42 -1.80
C SER A 11 -1.39 -3.97 -1.69
N GLY A 12 -1.12 -4.72 -0.62
CA GLY A 12 -0.03 -5.69 -0.64
C GLY A 12 -0.42 -6.94 -1.44
N SER A 13 0.47 -7.92 -1.46
CA SER A 13 0.37 -9.15 -2.23
C SER A 13 -0.52 -10.22 -1.60
N THR A 14 -0.85 -10.10 -0.30
CA THR A 14 -1.51 -11.18 0.44
C THR A 14 -2.97 -11.38 0.05
N HIS A 15 -3.72 -10.30 -0.21
CA HIS A 15 -5.13 -10.41 -0.59
C HIS A 15 -5.60 -9.30 -1.56
N PRO A 16 -5.04 -9.21 -2.77
CA PRO A 16 -5.35 -8.15 -3.73
C PRO A 16 -6.81 -8.09 -4.17
N GLN A 17 -7.55 -9.20 -4.11
CA GLN A 17 -8.97 -9.24 -4.44
C GLN A 17 -9.82 -8.43 -3.44
N LEU A 18 -9.44 -8.42 -2.15
CA LEU A 18 -10.14 -7.67 -1.12
C LEU A 18 -9.96 -6.16 -1.35
N ALA A 19 -8.72 -5.74 -1.58
CA ALA A 19 -8.42 -4.33 -1.89
C ALA A 19 -9.14 -3.86 -3.16
N LYS A 20 -9.22 -4.69 -4.20
CA LYS A 20 -10.01 -4.39 -5.41
C LYS A 20 -11.51 -4.24 -5.13
N ALA A 21 -12.08 -5.09 -4.28
CA ALA A 21 -13.48 -4.98 -3.89
C ALA A 21 -13.74 -3.68 -3.10
N ILE A 22 -12.86 -3.34 -2.15
CA ILE A 22 -12.92 -2.07 -1.40
C ILE A 22 -12.82 -0.88 -2.37
N ALA A 23 -11.87 -0.90 -3.31
CA ALA A 23 -11.70 0.15 -4.31
C ALA A 23 -12.96 0.35 -5.16
N ALA A 24 -13.59 -0.75 -5.58
CA ALA A 24 -14.82 -0.73 -6.37
C ALA A 24 -15.99 -0.11 -5.60
N GLU A 25 -16.17 -0.47 -4.31
CA GLU A 25 -17.20 0.12 -3.45
C GLU A 25 -16.96 1.62 -3.18
N LEU A 26 -15.69 2.04 -3.11
CA LEU A 26 -15.32 3.45 -2.95
C LEU A 26 -15.38 4.24 -4.26
N GLY A 27 -15.52 3.59 -5.41
CA GLY A 27 -15.53 4.24 -6.73
C GLY A 27 -14.18 4.83 -7.15
N ILE A 28 -13.07 4.31 -6.63
CA ILE A 28 -11.71 4.79 -6.93
C ILE A 28 -10.87 3.68 -7.57
N PRO A 29 -9.84 4.00 -8.38
CA PRO A 29 -8.89 3.01 -8.85
C PRO A 29 -8.00 2.52 -7.70
N LEU A 30 -7.56 1.26 -7.79
CA LEU A 30 -6.49 0.76 -6.94
C LEU A 30 -5.16 1.38 -7.37
N GLY A 31 -4.41 1.86 -6.40
CA GLY A 31 -3.12 2.49 -6.60
C GLY A 31 -2.07 1.58 -7.22
N ALA A 32 -1.17 2.18 -7.99
CA ALA A 32 -0.15 1.44 -8.74
C ALA A 32 1.09 1.18 -7.87
N VAL A 33 1.35 -0.09 -7.59
CA VAL A 33 2.52 -0.55 -6.82
C VAL A 33 3.13 -1.78 -7.48
N GLU A 34 4.46 -1.75 -7.65
CA GLU A 34 5.26 -2.91 -8.03
C GLU A 34 5.71 -3.62 -6.74
N LEU A 35 5.33 -4.88 -6.61
CA LEU A 35 5.71 -5.76 -5.48
C LEU A 35 6.51 -6.94 -6.02
N GLY A 36 7.47 -7.41 -5.25
CA GLY A 36 8.26 -8.58 -5.64
C GLY A 36 9.27 -8.99 -4.59
N HIS A 37 10.13 -9.94 -4.96
CA HIS A 37 11.23 -10.39 -4.13
C HIS A 37 12.50 -10.42 -4.98
N PHE A 38 13.61 -9.95 -4.39
CA PHE A 38 14.93 -10.15 -4.97
C PHE A 38 15.32 -11.64 -4.89
N PRO A 39 16.31 -12.12 -5.67
CA PRO A 39 16.75 -13.51 -5.63
C PRO A 39 17.17 -14.02 -4.24
N GLY A 40 17.57 -13.13 -3.32
CA GLY A 40 17.90 -13.44 -1.93
C GLY A 40 16.69 -13.54 -1.00
N GLY A 41 15.48 -13.29 -1.50
CA GLY A 41 14.24 -13.29 -0.72
C GLY A 41 13.90 -11.95 -0.09
N GLU A 42 14.71 -10.90 -0.31
CA GLU A 42 14.39 -9.57 0.21
C GLU A 42 13.16 -9.00 -0.51
N THR A 43 12.23 -8.46 0.26
CA THR A 43 11.01 -7.85 -0.27
C THR A 43 11.32 -6.56 -1.02
N PHE A 44 10.75 -6.43 -2.22
CA PHE A 44 10.83 -5.24 -3.06
C PHE A 44 9.45 -4.57 -3.16
N VAL A 45 9.43 -3.25 -2.96
CA VAL A 45 8.24 -2.42 -3.10
C VAL A 45 8.61 -1.15 -3.84
N LYS A 46 7.78 -0.75 -4.80
CA LYS A 46 7.90 0.54 -5.47
C LYS A 46 6.51 1.08 -5.83
N CYS A 47 6.08 2.16 -5.17
CA CYS A 47 4.93 2.93 -5.62
C CYS A 47 5.28 3.62 -6.95
N THR A 48 4.43 3.44 -7.96
CA THR A 48 4.64 3.97 -9.32
C THR A 48 3.71 5.14 -9.64
N GLU A 49 2.92 5.59 -8.67
CA GLU A 49 2.10 6.80 -8.75
C GLU A 49 2.53 7.87 -7.76
N GLN A 50 2.12 9.11 -8.02
CA GLN A 50 2.36 10.23 -7.11
C GLN A 50 1.39 10.18 -5.92
N ILE A 51 1.94 10.27 -4.70
CA ILE A 51 1.19 10.18 -3.43
C ILE A 51 1.51 11.29 -2.43
N ARG A 52 2.21 12.34 -2.86
CA ARG A 52 2.53 13.49 -2.00
C ARG A 52 1.24 14.13 -1.47
N ASP A 53 1.20 14.41 -0.17
CA ASP A 53 0.06 15.01 0.56
C ASP A 53 -1.26 14.22 0.47
N ALA A 54 -1.21 12.98 -0.04
CA ALA A 54 -2.37 12.10 -0.14
C ALA A 54 -2.69 11.43 1.21
N ASP A 55 -3.95 11.01 1.34
CA ASP A 55 -4.43 10.13 2.41
C ASP A 55 -4.34 8.68 1.94
N VAL A 56 -3.29 8.00 2.36
CA VAL A 56 -2.91 6.68 1.85
C VAL A 56 -3.46 5.59 2.76
N PHE A 57 -4.19 4.65 2.18
CA PHE A 57 -4.64 3.41 2.82
C PHE A 57 -3.92 2.23 2.17
N ILE A 58 -3.33 1.35 2.99
CA ILE A 58 -2.64 0.15 2.52
C ILE A 58 -3.33 -1.08 3.09
N VAL A 59 -3.99 -1.84 2.23
CA VAL A 59 -4.67 -3.09 2.58
C VAL A 59 -3.66 -4.23 2.49
N GLN A 60 -3.28 -4.81 3.63
CA GLN A 60 -2.37 -5.95 3.67
C GLN A 60 -2.67 -6.82 4.89
N PRO A 61 -3.49 -7.87 4.71
CA PRO A 61 -3.68 -8.87 5.75
C PRO A 61 -2.34 -9.53 6.13
N THR A 62 -2.09 -9.66 7.43
CA THR A 62 -0.86 -10.28 7.98
C THR A 62 -1.05 -11.76 8.31
N CYS A 63 -1.73 -12.50 7.42
CA CYS A 63 -2.13 -13.88 7.68
C CYS A 63 -1.04 -14.92 7.33
N CYS A 64 -0.86 -15.27 6.05
CA CYS A 64 0.09 -16.29 5.63
C CYS A 64 0.84 -15.94 4.33
N PRO A 65 2.18 -15.96 4.33
CA PRO A 65 3.05 -16.18 5.48
C PRO A 65 3.21 -14.87 6.30
N PRO A 66 3.06 -14.91 7.64
CA PRO A 66 2.81 -13.71 8.46
C PRO A 66 4.02 -12.76 8.52
N ASN A 67 5.24 -13.30 8.48
CA ASN A 67 6.46 -12.52 8.59
C ASN A 67 6.73 -11.74 7.29
N GLU A 68 6.48 -12.37 6.15
CA GLU A 68 6.68 -11.77 4.83
C GLU A 68 5.59 -10.73 4.57
N SER A 69 4.34 -11.04 4.93
CA SER A 69 3.23 -10.09 4.79
C SER A 69 3.39 -8.85 5.68
N ILE A 70 3.86 -9.00 6.92
CA ILE A 70 4.17 -7.84 7.78
C ILE A 70 5.40 -7.07 7.28
N MET A 71 6.44 -7.75 6.78
CA MET A 71 7.61 -7.08 6.21
C MET A 71 7.25 -6.29 4.95
N GLU A 72 6.43 -6.85 4.07
CA GLU A 72 5.92 -6.14 2.89
C GLU A 72 5.10 -4.90 3.29
N LEU A 73 4.20 -5.02 4.27
CA LEU A 73 3.46 -3.87 4.81
C LEU A 73 4.41 -2.79 5.32
N LEU A 74 5.37 -3.14 6.18
CA LEU A 74 6.31 -2.17 6.76
C LEU A 74 7.14 -1.45 5.69
N ILE A 75 7.55 -2.15 4.63
CA ILE A 75 8.30 -1.55 3.52
C ILE A 75 7.39 -0.65 2.68
N MET A 76 6.13 -1.04 2.44
CA MET A 76 5.14 -0.17 1.79
C MET A 76 4.89 1.11 2.59
N LEU A 77 4.78 1.02 3.92
CA LEU A 77 4.63 2.18 4.81
C LEU A 77 5.86 3.10 4.75
N ASP A 78 7.09 2.55 4.75
CA ASP A 78 8.30 3.37 4.63
C ASP A 78 8.39 4.04 3.25
N ALA A 79 8.05 3.33 2.18
CA ALA A 79 8.02 3.88 0.83
C ALA A 79 7.02 5.05 0.72
N ALA A 80 5.81 4.89 1.26
CA ALA A 80 4.80 5.96 1.29
C ALA A 80 5.27 7.17 2.11
N ARG A 81 5.84 6.94 3.30
CA ARG A 81 6.38 7.99 4.16
C ARG A 81 7.49 8.78 3.46
N ARG A 82 8.43 8.10 2.80
CA ARG A 82 9.52 8.76 2.05
C ARG A 82 9.03 9.51 0.81
N ALA A 83 7.90 9.10 0.23
CA ALA A 83 7.22 9.84 -0.83
C ALA A 83 6.45 11.08 -0.33
N SER A 84 6.48 11.35 0.99
CA SER A 84 5.82 12.52 1.61
C SER A 84 4.30 12.52 1.46
N CYS A 85 3.65 11.37 1.60
CA CYS A 85 2.20 11.33 1.78
C CYS A 85 1.78 12.04 3.08
N GLY A 86 0.57 12.61 3.11
CA GLY A 86 0.08 13.35 4.26
C GLY A 86 -0.27 12.46 5.44
N ARG A 87 -0.96 11.34 5.16
CA ARG A 87 -1.31 10.32 6.17
C ARG A 87 -1.20 8.93 5.59
N ILE A 88 -0.84 7.96 6.45
CA ILE A 88 -0.81 6.55 6.11
C ILE A 88 -1.65 5.77 7.11
N THR A 89 -2.59 4.97 6.62
CA THR A 89 -3.43 4.07 7.41
C THR A 89 -3.19 2.63 6.93
N ALA A 90 -2.73 1.77 7.83
CA ALA A 90 -2.63 0.34 7.57
C ALA A 90 -3.99 -0.33 7.85
N VAL A 91 -4.45 -1.17 6.91
CA VAL A 91 -5.74 -1.87 6.94
C VAL A 91 -5.53 -3.37 6.76
#